data_AF-A0A1I8N8G7-F1
#
_entry.id   AF-A0A1I8N8G7-F1
#
_cell.length_a   1.000
_cell.length_b   1.000
_cell.length_c   1.000
_cell.angle_alpha   90.00
_cell.angle_beta   90.00
_cell.angle_gamma   90.00
#
_symmetry.space_group_name_H-M   'P 1'
#
loop_
_entity.id
_entity.type
_entity.pdbx_description
1 polymer ?
#
loop_
_entity_poly.entity_id
_entity_poly.type
_entity_poly.pdbx_seq_one_letter_code
_entity_poly.pdbx_strand_id
1 'polypeptide(L)'
;MWLKESSPQCCEVHEKLPNGIKCFLPDLCTELEYLQCLHGKSFIKSPRIMSLAKPKNFKRTPRYVPICACKLKKPVELVHLDQRENTRTEQLSYPKARKLLVFKEEIKKRFPPDRIMNLNRLIRKSLLSLYSRLANVQPPEEKQPISKWDRAEWARHLKRLRKLARPKIPKPPPRIPNKRMPLKRMRRYKFLSKPIKRQVDDKPDWTLTYEMKKFKPSDRLKDLAKPMIRDTSMLYQDLPIKIPQTALKYKASKRTKDLSQPNAIRTTQLTSPELRENPFAISPNALKAKASKRTIELAEPKEYENKHIRDNPFAISPAALKAKPKPRTIELAKPKK
;
A
#
# COMPACT_ATOMS: atom_id res chain seq x y z
N MET A 1 17.05 -9.59 53.16
CA MET A 1 17.88 -8.39 52.91
C MET A 1 17.31 -7.67 51.70
N TRP A 2 16.71 -6.51 51.93
CA TRP A 2 16.10 -5.68 50.90
C TRP A 2 17.21 -4.94 50.15
N LEU A 3 17.27 -5.09 48.82
CA LEU A 3 18.17 -4.32 47.97
C LEU A 3 17.72 -2.86 48.00
N LYS A 4 18.53 -1.99 48.61
CA LYS A 4 18.41 -0.53 48.47
C LYS A 4 18.47 -0.19 46.98
N GLU A 5 17.38 0.32 46.44
CA GLU A 5 17.34 0.94 45.12
C GLU A 5 18.29 2.16 45.15
N SER A 6 19.43 2.04 44.47
CA SER A 6 20.32 3.18 44.24
C SER A 6 19.75 3.98 43.08
N SER A 7 19.17 5.15 43.37
CA SER A 7 18.87 6.13 42.34
C SER A 7 20.20 6.65 41.75
N PRO A 8 20.35 6.68 40.42
CA PRO A 8 21.55 7.25 39.81
C PRO A 8 21.60 8.76 40.09
N GLN A 9 22.72 9.24 40.62
CA GLN A 9 23.03 10.64 41.00
C GLN A 9 22.99 11.66 39.83
N CYS A 10 22.44 11.31 38.66
CA CYS A 10 22.53 12.09 37.43
C CYS A 10 21.29 12.93 37.09
N CYS A 11 20.26 12.97 37.94
CA CYS A 11 19.09 13.82 37.74
C CYS A 11 18.95 14.78 38.92
N GLU A 12 19.20 16.07 38.68
CA GLU A 12 18.84 17.13 39.61
C GLU A 12 17.32 17.09 39.83
N VAL A 13 16.91 17.16 41.10
CA VAL A 13 15.50 17.24 41.49
C VAL A 13 14.97 18.55 40.91
N HIS A 14 14.12 18.47 39.89
CA HIS A 14 13.52 19.66 39.28
C HIS A 14 12.78 20.47 40.34
N GLU A 15 13.12 21.76 40.43
CA GLU A 15 12.45 22.71 41.32
C GLU A 15 10.95 22.79 40.99
N LYS A 16 10.15 23.05 42.02
CA LYS A 16 8.69 23.19 41.88
C LYS A 16 8.41 24.29 40.85
N LEU A 17 7.47 24.00 39.93
CA LEU A 17 7.04 24.95 38.91
C LEU A 17 6.69 26.32 39.53
N PRO A 18 7.10 27.44 38.90
CA PRO A 18 6.87 28.77 39.43
C PRO A 18 5.38 29.04 39.69
N ASN A 19 5.08 29.74 40.79
CA ASN A 19 3.72 29.93 41.30
C ASN A 19 2.73 30.55 40.29
N GLY A 20 3.20 31.26 39.25
CA GLY A 20 2.37 31.83 38.19
C GLY A 20 1.74 30.79 37.25
N ILE A 21 2.26 29.57 37.18
CA ILE A 21 1.71 28.50 36.32
C ILE A 21 0.49 27.82 36.99
N LYS A 22 0.27 28.03 38.29
CA LYS A 22 -0.91 27.54 39.02
C LYS A 22 -2.23 28.06 38.46
N CYS A 23 -2.21 29.20 37.77
CA CYS A 23 -3.39 29.77 37.13
C CYS A 23 -3.88 28.94 35.93
N PHE A 24 -2.99 28.22 35.24
CA PHE A 24 -3.33 27.40 34.06
C PHE A 24 -3.59 25.92 34.38
N LEU A 25 -3.23 25.48 35.59
CA LEU A 25 -3.49 24.14 36.07
C LEU A 25 -4.97 23.72 36.01
N PRO A 26 -5.97 24.56 36.38
CA PRO A 26 -7.37 24.18 36.23
C PRO A 26 -7.76 23.98 34.76
N ASP A 27 -7.33 24.84 33.85
CA ASP A 27 -7.63 24.70 32.41
C ASP A 27 -6.97 23.47 31.79
N LEU A 28 -5.74 23.16 32.20
CA LEU A 28 -5.05 21.94 31.78
C LEU A 28 -5.70 20.68 32.36
N CYS A 29 -6.22 20.75 33.59
CA CYS A 29 -6.96 19.66 34.21
C CYS A 29 -8.30 19.42 33.51
N THR A 30 -9.04 20.48 33.15
CA THR A 30 -10.33 20.35 32.44
C THR A 30 -10.14 19.82 31.01
N GLU A 31 -9.12 20.27 30.29
CA GLU A 31 -8.72 19.72 28.98
C GLU A 31 -8.30 18.24 29.10
N LEU A 32 -7.54 17.88 30.13
CA LEU A 32 -7.17 16.48 30.39
C LEU A 32 -8.38 15.61 30.72
N GLU A 33 -9.30 16.07 31.57
CA GLU A 33 -10.54 15.36 31.89
C GLU A 33 -11.43 15.20 30.66
N TYR A 34 -11.52 16.23 29.82
CA TYR A 34 -12.24 16.18 28.56
C TYR A 34 -11.64 15.14 27.60
N LEU A 35 -10.31 15.14 27.44
CA LEU A 35 -9.59 14.14 26.64
C LEU A 35 -9.75 12.72 27.20
N GLN A 36 -9.70 12.55 28.52
CA GLN A 36 -9.94 11.25 29.16
C GLN A 36 -11.39 10.78 28.96
N CYS A 37 -12.37 11.70 28.97
CA CYS A 37 -13.77 11.40 28.70
C CYS A 37 -13.99 10.99 27.24
N LEU A 38 -13.38 11.70 26.28
CA LEU A 38 -13.39 11.34 24.86
C LEU A 38 -12.69 10.00 24.61
N HIS A 39 -11.56 9.78 25.26
CA HIS A 39 -10.84 8.51 25.25
C HIS A 39 -11.78 7.39 25.74
N GLY A 40 -12.40 7.53 26.92
CA GLY A 40 -13.39 6.57 27.43
C GLY A 40 -14.55 6.29 26.47
N LYS A 41 -15.13 7.33 25.87
CA LYS A 41 -16.22 7.22 24.86
C LYS A 41 -15.79 6.52 23.58
N SER A 42 -14.52 6.66 23.18
CA SER A 42 -13.97 5.95 22.02
C SER A 42 -13.89 4.43 22.24
N PHE A 43 -13.67 3.96 23.48
CA PHE A 43 -13.65 2.53 23.80
C PHE A 43 -15.05 1.90 23.93
N ILE A 44 -16.09 2.70 24.21
CA ILE A 44 -17.48 2.21 24.33
C ILE A 44 -18.05 1.74 22.97
N LYS A 45 -17.53 2.25 21.84
CA LYS A 45 -17.94 1.81 20.49
C LYS A 45 -17.34 0.44 20.09
N SER A 46 -16.32 -0.04 20.78
CA SER A 46 -15.64 -1.31 20.46
C SER A 46 -15.36 -2.19 21.69
N PRO A 47 -16.38 -2.49 22.52
CA PRO A 47 -16.21 -3.24 23.78
C PRO A 47 -15.66 -4.66 23.53
N ARG A 48 -16.00 -5.24 22.38
CA ARG A 48 -15.52 -6.54 21.91
C ARG A 48 -14.04 -6.55 21.54
N ILE A 49 -13.50 -5.46 20.99
CA ILE A 49 -12.08 -5.37 20.64
C ILE A 49 -11.24 -5.22 21.90
N MET A 50 -11.74 -4.48 22.89
CA MET A 50 -11.12 -4.36 24.21
C MET A 50 -11.12 -5.66 25.02
N SER A 51 -12.19 -6.44 24.96
CA SER A 51 -12.21 -7.76 25.63
C SER A 51 -11.23 -8.75 25.00
N LEU A 52 -10.94 -8.61 23.71
CA LEU A 52 -9.90 -9.36 23.00
C LEU A 52 -8.48 -8.81 23.26
N ALA A 53 -8.34 -7.50 23.50
CA ALA A 53 -7.06 -6.84 23.75
C ALA A 53 -6.56 -6.99 25.20
N LYS A 54 -7.42 -7.38 26.16
CA LYS A 54 -6.98 -7.73 27.52
C LYS A 54 -6.09 -8.99 27.45
N PRO A 55 -4.77 -8.88 27.71
CA PRO A 55 -3.90 -10.05 27.69
C PRO A 55 -4.30 -10.97 28.84
N LYS A 56 -4.54 -12.26 28.54
CA LYS A 56 -5.03 -13.22 29.54
C LYS A 56 -4.08 -13.49 30.71
N ASN A 57 -2.81 -13.08 30.62
CA ASN A 57 -1.78 -13.39 31.61
C ASN A 57 -0.95 -12.15 31.98
N PHE A 58 -1.37 -11.41 33.00
CA PHE A 58 -0.50 -10.42 33.67
C PHE A 58 0.49 -11.16 34.58
N LYS A 59 1.70 -11.45 34.09
CA LYS A 59 2.84 -11.60 35.00
C LYS A 59 3.29 -10.19 35.41
N ARG A 60 3.25 -9.92 36.72
CA ARG A 60 3.56 -8.64 37.38
C ARG A 60 5.04 -8.24 37.24
N THR A 61 5.47 -7.83 36.06
CA THR A 61 6.76 -7.13 35.91
C THR A 61 6.63 -5.98 34.92
N PRO A 62 6.85 -4.73 35.33
CA PRO A 62 7.04 -3.64 34.38
C PRO A 62 8.35 -3.90 33.61
N ARG A 63 8.27 -4.22 32.31
CA ARG A 63 9.45 -4.40 31.45
C ARG A 63 10.06 -3.07 30.98
N TYR A 64 9.46 -1.94 31.32
CA TYR A 64 9.93 -0.64 30.90
C TYR A 64 10.62 0.07 32.05
N VAL A 65 11.94 0.02 32.05
CA VAL A 65 12.78 0.93 32.83
C VAL A 65 13.17 2.06 31.87
N PRO A 66 12.80 3.33 32.14
CA PRO A 66 13.21 4.43 31.28
C PRO A 66 14.73 4.52 31.27
N ILE A 67 15.32 4.40 30.08
CA ILE A 67 16.77 4.60 29.89
C ILE A 67 17.00 6.11 29.87
N CYS A 68 17.85 6.63 30.77
CA CYS A 68 18.25 8.04 30.75
C CYS A 68 18.86 8.42 29.38
N ALA A 69 18.40 9.53 28.80
CA ALA A 69 18.86 10.06 27.52
C ALA A 69 20.38 10.33 27.49
N CYS A 70 20.99 10.53 28.65
CA CYS A 70 22.41 10.78 28.86
C CYS A 70 23.35 9.65 28.37
N LYS A 71 22.86 8.42 28.10
CA LYS A 71 23.69 7.28 27.62
C LYS A 71 23.82 7.18 26.09
N LEU A 72 23.20 8.06 25.32
CA LEU A 72 23.22 8.00 23.86
C LEU A 72 24.49 8.69 23.31
N LYS A 73 25.47 7.90 22.87
CA LYS A 73 26.73 8.39 22.25
C LYS A 73 26.55 9.08 20.89
N LYS A 74 25.35 9.03 20.31
CA LYS A 74 25.03 9.67 19.03
C LYS A 74 23.99 10.76 19.27
N PRO A 75 24.11 11.93 18.61
CA PRO A 75 23.07 12.94 18.68
C PRO A 75 21.76 12.31 18.20
N VAL A 76 20.71 12.46 19.00
CA VAL A 76 19.36 12.03 18.63
C VAL A 76 18.88 12.97 17.53
N GLU A 77 18.95 12.54 16.28
CA GLU A 77 18.26 13.22 15.18
C GLU A 77 16.75 13.06 15.40
N LEU A 78 16.09 14.11 15.90
CA LEU A 78 14.63 14.21 15.91
C LEU A 78 14.13 14.39 14.47
N VAL A 79 14.01 13.26 13.77
CA VAL A 79 13.35 13.22 12.46
C VAL A 79 11.86 13.43 12.68
N HIS A 80 11.39 14.66 12.48
CA HIS A 80 9.96 14.97 12.44
C HIS A 80 9.36 14.20 11.25
N LEU A 81 8.67 13.10 11.55
CA LEU A 81 7.90 12.30 10.59
C LEU A 81 6.55 12.97 10.26
N ASP A 82 6.31 14.18 10.78
CA ASP A 82 4.99 14.80 10.89
C ASP A 82 4.45 15.36 9.58
N GLN A 83 5.25 15.40 8.52
CA GLN A 83 4.71 15.57 7.17
C GLN A 83 4.50 14.18 6.57
N ARG A 84 3.34 13.59 6.84
CA ARG A 84 2.85 12.51 5.98
C ARG A 84 2.77 13.08 4.55
N GLU A 85 3.74 12.74 3.72
CA GLU A 85 3.73 12.99 2.27
C GLU A 85 2.54 12.21 1.69
N ASN A 86 1.37 12.87 1.68
CA ASN A 86 0.05 12.25 1.49
C ASN A 86 -0.28 12.00 0.02
N THR A 87 0.55 12.42 -0.93
CA THR A 87 0.25 12.24 -2.35
C THR A 87 1.06 11.12 -2.98
N ARG A 88 0.36 10.23 -3.69
CA ARG A 88 0.95 9.21 -4.57
C ARG A 88 2.02 9.80 -5.51
N THR A 89 1.83 11.04 -5.95
CA THR A 89 2.74 11.79 -6.81
C THR A 89 4.07 12.12 -6.13
N GLU A 90 4.07 12.53 -4.86
CA GLU A 90 5.30 12.76 -4.09
C GLU A 90 6.08 11.46 -3.91
N GLN A 91 5.39 10.36 -3.61
CA GLN A 91 6.05 9.05 -3.46
C GLN A 91 6.64 8.53 -4.78
N LEU A 92 6.00 8.82 -5.92
CA LEU A 92 6.51 8.51 -7.25
C LEU A 92 7.65 9.42 -7.70
N SER A 93 7.78 10.61 -7.11
CA SER A 93 8.85 11.56 -7.44
C SER A 93 10.22 11.11 -6.95
N TYR A 94 10.27 10.23 -5.93
CA TYR A 94 11.54 9.71 -5.44
C TYR A 94 12.18 8.74 -6.44
N PRO A 95 13.49 8.91 -6.74
CA PRO A 95 14.22 7.94 -7.52
C PRO A 95 14.30 6.60 -6.79
N LYS A 96 14.38 5.51 -7.58
CA LYS A 96 14.45 4.14 -7.05
C LYS A 96 15.64 3.99 -6.11
N ALA A 97 15.40 3.42 -4.92
CA ALA A 97 16.42 3.19 -3.90
C ALA A 97 17.68 2.49 -4.44
N ARG A 98 17.52 1.51 -5.35
CA ARG A 98 18.65 0.80 -5.98
C ARG A 98 19.56 1.73 -6.79
N LYS A 99 18.99 2.69 -7.54
CA LYS A 99 19.79 3.66 -8.31
C LYS A 99 20.59 4.57 -7.38
N LEU A 100 19.96 5.00 -6.28
CA LEU A 100 20.62 5.85 -5.29
C LEU A 100 21.75 5.13 -4.55
N LEU A 101 21.61 3.83 -4.29
CA LEU A 101 22.66 3.01 -3.67
C LEU A 101 23.88 2.87 -4.60
N VAL A 102 23.67 2.58 -5.90
CA VAL A 102 24.76 2.55 -6.89
C VAL A 102 25.44 3.92 -6.99
N PHE A 103 24.64 4.98 -7.08
CA PHE A 103 25.15 6.35 -7.14
C PHE A 103 25.92 6.75 -5.88
N LYS A 104 25.53 6.24 -4.70
CA LYS A 104 26.27 6.44 -3.45
C LYS A 104 27.68 5.87 -3.52
N GLU A 105 27.84 4.69 -4.09
CA GLU A 105 29.14 4.03 -4.22
C GLU A 105 30.08 4.81 -5.16
N GLU A 106 29.52 5.37 -6.24
CA GLU A 106 30.25 6.24 -7.18
C GLU A 106 30.64 7.58 -6.53
N ILE A 107 29.71 8.23 -5.84
CA ILE A 107 29.93 9.53 -5.18
C ILE A 107 30.92 9.43 -4.03
N LYS A 108 30.89 8.33 -3.27
CA LYS A 108 31.76 8.12 -2.09
C LYS A 108 33.25 8.27 -2.44
N LYS A 109 33.64 8.03 -3.70
CA LYS A 109 35.01 8.18 -4.20
C LYS A 109 35.35 9.60 -4.66
N ARG A 110 34.36 10.44 -5.00
CA ARG A 110 34.54 11.71 -5.73
C ARG A 110 34.16 12.96 -4.95
N PHE A 111 33.32 12.86 -3.91
CA PHE A 111 32.75 14.04 -3.23
C PHE A 111 32.99 14.04 -1.72
N PRO A 112 32.98 15.24 -1.08
CA PRO A 112 33.09 15.38 0.38
C PRO A 112 31.90 14.75 1.13
N PRO A 113 32.10 14.39 2.42
CA PRO A 113 31.12 13.65 3.23
C PRO A 113 29.77 14.36 3.39
N ASP A 114 29.73 15.68 3.32
CA ASP A 114 28.49 16.46 3.49
C ASP A 114 27.48 16.19 2.37
N ARG A 115 27.94 15.98 1.14
CA ARG A 115 27.05 15.60 0.03
C ARG A 115 26.50 14.18 0.19
N ILE A 116 27.25 13.31 0.87
CA ILE A 116 26.81 11.95 1.20
C ILE A 116 25.67 11.99 2.22
N MET A 117 25.62 12.98 3.12
CA MET A 117 24.52 13.15 4.09
C MET A 117 23.18 13.43 3.41
N ASN A 118 23.16 14.35 2.43
CA ASN A 118 21.95 14.63 1.64
C ASN A 118 21.49 13.40 0.85
N LEU A 119 22.44 12.67 0.26
CA LEU A 119 22.15 11.43 -0.44
C LEU A 119 21.58 10.35 0.50
N ASN A 120 22.14 10.21 1.70
CA ASN A 120 21.65 9.29 2.72
C ASN A 120 20.22 9.64 3.15
N ARG A 121 19.90 10.93 3.31
CA ARG A 121 18.54 11.39 3.62
C ARG A 121 17.56 11.00 2.51
N LEU A 122 17.96 11.17 1.25
CA LEU A 122 17.15 10.82 0.08
C LEU A 122 16.97 9.30 -0.06
N ILE A 123 18.01 8.50 0.21
CA ILE A 123 17.93 7.03 0.27
C ILE A 123 16.93 6.60 1.34
N ARG A 124 16.98 7.16 2.55
CA ARG A 124 16.02 6.86 3.63
C ARG A 124 14.58 7.17 3.21
N LYS A 125 14.33 8.35 2.60
CA LYS A 125 13.01 8.71 2.06
C LYS A 125 12.54 7.73 0.99
N SER A 126 13.41 7.38 0.04
CA SER A 126 13.07 6.43 -1.04
C SER A 126 12.76 5.03 -0.51
N LEU A 127 13.46 4.55 0.51
CA LEU A 127 13.25 3.24 1.12
C LEU A 127 11.95 3.17 1.93
N LEU A 128 11.53 4.29 2.52
CA LEU A 128 10.27 4.39 3.26
C LEU A 128 9.04 4.58 2.36
N SER A 129 9.23 4.81 1.06
CA SER A 129 8.13 4.92 0.09
C SER A 129 7.33 3.62 -0.03
N LEU A 130 6.06 3.72 -0.43
CA LEU A 130 5.20 2.54 -0.63
C LEU A 130 5.74 1.65 -1.76
N TYR A 131 6.33 2.26 -2.79
CA TYR A 131 6.83 1.57 -3.98
C TYR A 131 8.14 0.81 -3.77
N SER A 132 9.03 1.27 -2.88
CA SER A 132 10.22 0.49 -2.49
C SER A 132 9.83 -0.76 -1.71
N ARG A 133 8.82 -0.68 -0.85
CA ARG A 133 8.28 -1.82 -0.10
C ARG A 133 7.64 -2.84 -1.02
N LEU A 134 6.83 -2.39 -2.00
CA LEU A 134 6.27 -3.27 -3.03
C LEU A 134 7.35 -3.94 -3.90
N ALA A 135 8.46 -3.27 -4.13
CA ALA A 135 9.59 -3.79 -4.89
C ALA A 135 10.49 -4.75 -4.09
N ASN A 136 10.20 -5.01 -2.80
CA ASN A 136 11.01 -5.85 -1.90
C ASN A 136 12.50 -5.47 -1.89
N VAL A 137 12.82 -4.19 -2.08
CA VAL A 137 14.22 -3.72 -2.02
C VAL A 137 14.60 -3.62 -0.55
N GLN A 138 15.23 -4.66 -0.03
CA GLN A 138 15.86 -4.59 1.29
C GLN A 138 17.13 -3.73 1.20
N PRO A 139 17.37 -2.85 2.19
CA PRO A 139 18.64 -2.14 2.26
C PRO A 139 19.78 -3.17 2.34
N PRO A 140 20.92 -2.93 1.65
CA PRO A 140 22.06 -3.82 1.76
C PRO A 140 22.52 -3.82 3.22
N GLU A 141 22.48 -4.99 3.84
CA GLU A 141 23.05 -5.18 5.18
C GLU A 141 24.57 -4.98 5.09
N GLU A 142 25.15 -4.31 6.09
CA GLU A 142 26.60 -4.24 6.19
C GLU A 142 27.14 -5.66 6.24
N LYS A 143 28.04 -6.01 5.33
CA LYS A 143 28.72 -7.31 5.34
C LYS A 143 29.47 -7.41 6.66
N GLN A 144 28.89 -8.10 7.63
CA GLN A 144 29.59 -8.39 8.88
C GLN A 144 30.86 -9.16 8.51
N PRO A 145 32.03 -8.76 9.04
CA PRO A 145 33.24 -9.51 8.81
C PRO A 145 32.98 -10.95 9.22
N ILE A 146 33.28 -11.90 8.33
CA ILE A 146 33.07 -13.33 8.59
C ILE A 146 34.01 -13.70 9.74
N SER A 147 33.47 -13.76 10.95
CA SER A 147 34.22 -14.17 12.12
C SER A 147 34.70 -15.59 11.88
N LYS A 148 36.01 -15.83 12.04
CA LYS A 148 36.54 -17.19 12.08
C LYS A 148 35.87 -17.88 13.26
N TRP A 149 35.35 -19.08 13.04
CA TRP A 149 34.61 -19.77 14.08
C TRP A 149 35.54 -20.25 15.18
N ASP A 150 35.11 -20.07 16.41
CA ASP A 150 35.80 -20.67 17.55
C ASP A 150 35.67 -22.21 17.49
N ARG A 151 36.62 -22.92 18.12
CA ARG A 151 36.59 -24.39 18.20
C ARG A 151 35.26 -24.93 18.74
N ALA A 152 34.66 -24.23 19.70
CA ALA A 152 33.36 -24.60 20.27
C ALA A 152 32.20 -24.39 19.27
N GLU A 153 32.25 -23.33 18.47
CA GLU A 153 31.26 -23.06 17.41
C GLU A 153 31.39 -24.08 16.28
N TRP A 154 32.62 -24.43 15.91
CA TRP A 154 32.91 -25.48 14.94
C TRP A 154 32.36 -26.84 15.38
N ALA A 155 32.53 -27.20 16.67
CA ALA A 155 31.96 -28.42 17.22
C ALA A 155 30.41 -28.42 17.20
N ARG A 156 29.77 -27.28 17.49
CA ARG A 156 28.31 -27.12 17.38
C ARG A 156 27.83 -27.26 15.93
N HIS A 157 28.59 -26.71 14.98
CA HIS A 157 28.28 -26.84 13.57
C HIS A 157 28.42 -28.27 13.06
N LEU A 158 29.51 -28.97 13.42
CA LEU A 158 29.68 -30.39 13.09
C LEU A 158 28.54 -31.26 13.64
N LYS A 159 28.07 -30.98 14.87
CA LYS A 159 26.86 -31.64 15.41
C LYS A 159 25.62 -31.35 14.57
N ARG A 160 25.45 -30.12 14.09
CA ARG A 160 24.33 -29.74 13.21
C ARG A 160 24.42 -30.44 11.86
N LEU A 161 25.60 -30.50 11.24
CA LEU A 161 25.82 -31.23 9.99
C LEU A 161 25.51 -32.73 10.15
N ARG A 162 26.01 -33.36 11.23
CA ARG A 162 25.67 -34.76 11.55
C ARG A 162 24.16 -34.99 11.73
N LYS A 163 23.42 -34.00 12.24
CA LYS A 163 21.95 -34.08 12.38
C LYS A 163 21.24 -33.95 11.03
N LEU A 164 21.72 -33.06 10.15
CA LEU A 164 21.17 -32.84 8.82
C LEU A 164 21.51 -33.96 7.84
N ALA A 165 22.66 -34.61 8.02
CA ALA A 165 23.10 -35.76 7.24
C ALA A 165 22.33 -37.05 7.58
N ARG A 166 21.47 -37.04 8.62
CA ARG A 166 20.58 -38.17 8.89
C ARG A 166 19.58 -38.29 7.72
N PRO A 167 19.32 -39.52 7.24
CA PRO A 167 18.33 -39.73 6.18
C PRO A 167 16.97 -39.17 6.63
N LYS A 168 16.27 -38.51 5.71
CA LYS A 168 14.93 -38.00 5.97
C LYS A 168 14.02 -39.19 6.28
N ILE A 169 13.40 -39.19 7.45
CA ILE A 169 12.39 -40.18 7.83
C ILE A 169 11.31 -40.14 6.74
N PRO A 170 10.90 -41.29 6.15
CA PRO A 170 9.82 -41.31 5.18
C PRO A 170 8.58 -40.68 5.80
N LYS A 171 7.86 -39.84 5.04
CA LYS A 171 6.61 -39.25 5.53
C LYS A 171 5.69 -40.38 5.96
N PRO A 172 5.08 -40.34 7.16
CA PRO A 172 4.10 -41.35 7.53
C PRO A 172 2.98 -41.37 6.49
N PRO A 173 2.37 -42.53 6.23
CA PRO A 173 1.25 -42.61 5.31
C PRO A 173 0.17 -41.59 5.70
N PRO A 174 -0.56 -41.01 4.72
CA PRO A 174 -1.60 -40.04 5.01
C PRO A 174 -2.57 -40.64 6.03
N ARG A 175 -2.84 -39.89 7.10
CA ARG A 175 -3.81 -40.32 8.11
C ARG A 175 -5.15 -40.54 7.41
N ILE A 176 -5.72 -41.73 7.58
CA ILE A 176 -7.08 -42.03 7.12
C ILE A 176 -7.99 -40.96 7.71
N PRO A 177 -8.87 -40.33 6.91
CA PRO A 177 -9.78 -39.30 7.42
C PRO A 177 -10.62 -39.91 8.55
N ASN A 178 -10.59 -39.29 9.72
CA ASN A 178 -11.44 -39.69 10.83
C ASN A 178 -12.90 -39.72 10.36
N LYS A 179 -13.63 -40.80 10.70
CA LYS A 179 -15.07 -40.90 10.42
C LYS A 179 -15.75 -39.64 10.96
N ARG A 180 -16.37 -38.86 10.06
CA ARG A 180 -17.05 -37.61 10.45
C ARG A 180 -18.15 -37.97 11.44
N MET A 181 -18.18 -37.26 12.57
CA MET A 181 -19.23 -37.44 13.56
C MET A 181 -20.60 -37.11 12.92
N PRO A 182 -21.61 -37.99 13.04
CA PRO A 182 -22.92 -37.73 12.46
C PRO A 182 -23.54 -36.46 13.04
N LEU A 183 -24.24 -35.68 12.20
CA LEU A 183 -24.76 -34.35 12.54
C LEU A 183 -25.58 -34.37 13.84
N LYS A 184 -26.40 -35.41 14.05
CA LYS A 184 -27.23 -35.61 15.25
C LYS A 184 -26.44 -35.62 16.57
N ARG A 185 -25.16 -36.01 16.57
CA ARG A 185 -24.29 -36.03 17.76
C ARG A 185 -23.58 -34.69 18.02
N MET A 186 -23.58 -33.75 17.07
CA MET A 186 -22.92 -32.45 17.24
C MET A 186 -23.79 -31.45 18.01
N ARG A 187 -23.63 -31.30 19.33
CA ARG A 187 -24.42 -30.34 20.14
C ARG A 187 -24.52 -28.92 19.52
N ARG A 188 -23.50 -28.49 18.76
CA ARG A 188 -23.42 -27.20 18.06
C ARG A 188 -24.48 -27.00 16.97
N TYR A 189 -24.96 -28.05 16.29
CA TYR A 189 -25.91 -27.88 15.17
C TYR A 189 -27.22 -27.24 15.65
N LYS A 190 -27.71 -27.61 16.85
CA LYS A 190 -28.92 -27.03 17.46
C LYS A 190 -28.80 -25.54 17.78
N PHE A 191 -27.58 -25.04 18.00
CA PHE A 191 -27.32 -23.62 18.23
C PHE A 191 -27.19 -22.86 16.92
N LEU A 192 -26.59 -23.46 15.90
CA LEU A 192 -26.45 -22.86 14.56
C LEU A 192 -27.76 -22.85 13.78
N SER A 193 -28.66 -23.80 14.04
CA SER A 193 -29.99 -23.86 13.42
C SER A 193 -30.98 -22.84 14.00
N LYS A 194 -30.64 -22.16 15.11
CA LYS A 194 -31.48 -21.09 15.64
C LYS A 194 -31.31 -19.84 14.76
N PRO A 195 -32.39 -19.19 14.33
CA PRO A 195 -32.30 -17.95 13.58
C PRO A 195 -31.53 -16.91 14.41
N ILE A 196 -30.57 -16.24 13.77
CA ILE A 196 -29.82 -15.15 14.39
C ILE A 196 -30.80 -14.02 14.69
N LYS A 197 -31.06 -13.75 15.96
CA LYS A 197 -31.80 -12.55 16.40
C LYS A 197 -30.89 -11.34 16.16
N ARG A 198 -31.12 -10.62 15.07
CA ARG A 198 -30.52 -9.31 14.87
C ARG A 198 -31.24 -8.34 15.80
N GLN A 199 -30.52 -7.73 16.72
CA GLN A 199 -31.04 -6.56 17.42
C GLN A 199 -31.15 -5.46 16.35
N VAL A 200 -32.37 -5.04 16.05
CA VAL A 200 -32.59 -3.82 15.28
C VAL A 200 -32.36 -2.74 16.31
N ASP A 201 -31.19 -2.11 16.26
CA ASP A 201 -30.98 -0.89 17.03
C ASP A 201 -31.98 0.12 16.47
N ASP A 202 -32.97 0.50 17.28
CA ASP A 202 -33.89 1.58 16.94
C ASP A 202 -33.02 2.82 16.72
N LYS A 203 -32.88 3.21 15.45
CA LYS A 203 -32.16 4.43 15.10
C LYS A 203 -32.95 5.56 15.77
N PRO A 204 -32.31 6.43 16.56
CA PRO A 204 -33.01 7.57 17.11
C PRO A 204 -33.60 8.38 15.96
N ASP A 205 -34.82 8.87 16.13
CA ASP A 205 -35.43 9.77 15.17
C ASP A 205 -34.48 10.92 14.88
N TRP A 206 -34.28 11.20 13.60
CA TRP A 206 -33.34 12.24 13.19
C TRP A 206 -33.87 13.59 13.67
N THR A 207 -33.24 14.11 14.72
CA THR A 207 -33.56 15.42 15.29
C THR A 207 -32.48 16.42 14.90
N LEU A 208 -32.90 17.58 14.42
CA LEU A 208 -31.99 18.70 14.16
C LEU A 208 -31.37 19.15 15.49
N THR A 209 -30.04 19.20 15.54
CA THR A 209 -29.34 19.77 16.70
C THR A 209 -29.69 21.25 16.86
N TYR A 210 -29.54 21.77 18.07
CA TYR A 210 -29.80 23.18 18.36
C TYR A 210 -29.01 24.13 17.45
N GLU A 211 -27.75 23.80 17.17
CA GLU A 211 -26.89 24.56 16.28
C GLU A 211 -27.41 24.56 14.83
N MET A 212 -27.89 23.41 14.33
CA MET A 212 -28.46 23.31 12.99
C MET A 212 -29.75 24.15 12.86
N LYS A 213 -30.57 24.24 13.91
CA LYS A 213 -31.78 25.09 13.91
C LYS A 213 -31.46 26.58 13.83
N LYS A 214 -30.33 27.02 14.39
CA LYS A 214 -29.92 28.43 14.43
C LYS A 214 -28.95 28.83 13.31
N PHE A 215 -28.51 27.87 12.50
CA PHE A 215 -27.52 28.10 11.47
C PHE A 215 -28.09 28.98 10.34
N LYS A 216 -27.45 30.14 10.12
CA LYS A 216 -27.73 31.01 8.96
C LYS A 216 -26.73 30.68 7.85
N PRO A 217 -27.17 30.18 6.68
CA PRO A 217 -26.26 29.81 5.61
C PRO A 217 -25.57 31.05 5.03
N SER A 218 -24.26 30.94 4.81
CA SER A 218 -23.48 31.93 4.05
C SER A 218 -23.99 32.08 2.61
N ASP A 219 -23.73 33.22 1.98
CA ASP A 219 -24.19 33.46 0.60
C ASP A 219 -23.59 32.44 -0.38
N ARG A 220 -22.34 32.02 -0.15
CA ARG A 220 -21.72 30.91 -0.89
C ARG A 220 -22.50 29.60 -0.78
N LEU A 221 -23.02 29.27 0.42
CA LEU A 221 -23.84 28.08 0.60
C LEU A 221 -25.17 28.20 -0.14
N LYS A 222 -25.78 29.40 -0.17
CA LYS A 222 -26.99 29.65 -0.95
C LYS A 222 -26.71 29.49 -2.45
N ASP A 223 -25.57 29.96 -2.93
CA ASP A 223 -25.17 29.80 -4.33
C ASP A 223 -24.90 28.34 -4.70
N LEU A 224 -24.23 27.58 -3.84
CA LEU A 224 -24.00 26.15 -4.05
C LEU A 224 -25.28 25.31 -3.98
N ALA A 225 -26.29 25.77 -3.23
CA ALA A 225 -27.59 25.13 -3.13
C ALA A 225 -28.46 25.35 -4.37
N LYS A 226 -28.13 26.31 -5.24
CA LYS A 226 -28.86 26.51 -6.50
C LYS A 226 -28.67 25.27 -7.39
N PRO A 227 -29.74 24.69 -7.95
CA PRO A 227 -29.63 23.54 -8.82
C PRO A 227 -28.80 23.90 -10.06
N MET A 228 -27.81 23.08 -10.40
CA MET A 228 -27.03 23.28 -11.60
C MET A 228 -27.81 22.77 -12.81
N ILE A 229 -28.47 23.67 -13.54
CA ILE A 229 -29.17 23.36 -14.78
C ILE A 229 -28.11 23.03 -15.84
N ARG A 230 -27.98 21.75 -16.19
CA ARG A 230 -27.13 21.30 -17.30
C ARG A 230 -27.95 21.35 -18.58
N ASP A 231 -27.33 21.81 -19.66
CA ASP A 231 -27.93 21.76 -20.98
C ASP A 231 -28.08 20.29 -21.42
N THR A 232 -29.31 19.78 -21.35
CA THR A 232 -29.67 18.40 -21.69
C THR A 232 -30.10 18.25 -23.14
N SER A 233 -30.09 19.33 -23.93
CA SER A 233 -30.46 19.34 -25.35
C SER A 233 -29.70 18.28 -26.17
N MET A 234 -28.44 18.00 -25.83
CA MET A 234 -27.59 17.00 -26.50
C MET A 234 -27.90 15.54 -26.11
N LEU A 235 -28.67 15.30 -25.05
CA LEU A 235 -28.99 13.95 -24.56
C LEU A 235 -30.30 13.41 -25.15
N TYR A 236 -31.19 14.28 -25.60
CA TYR A 236 -32.43 13.90 -26.27
C TYR A 236 -32.15 13.77 -27.77
N GLN A 237 -31.88 12.55 -28.23
CA GLN A 237 -32.01 12.22 -29.65
C GLN A 237 -33.49 11.96 -29.93
N ASP A 238 -34.05 12.65 -30.92
CA ASP A 238 -35.42 12.39 -31.36
C ASP A 238 -35.54 10.94 -31.84
N LEU A 239 -36.42 10.18 -31.17
CA LEU A 239 -36.77 8.82 -31.58
C LEU A 239 -37.82 8.88 -32.70
N PRO A 240 -37.68 8.08 -33.77
CA PRO A 240 -36.76 6.95 -33.92
C PRO A 240 -35.34 7.32 -34.39
N ILE A 241 -34.34 6.61 -33.86
CA ILE A 241 -32.93 6.74 -34.26
C ILE A 241 -32.82 6.44 -35.77
N LYS A 242 -32.38 7.43 -36.56
CA LYS A 242 -32.16 7.27 -37.99
C LYS A 242 -31.02 6.26 -38.23
N ILE A 243 -31.36 5.04 -38.65
CA ILE A 243 -30.38 4.02 -39.03
C ILE A 243 -29.75 4.44 -40.37
N PRO A 244 -28.42 4.48 -40.49
CA PRO A 244 -27.78 4.84 -41.76
C PRO A 244 -28.11 3.80 -42.84
N GLN A 245 -28.36 4.26 -44.07
CA GLN A 245 -28.70 3.39 -45.20
C GLN A 245 -27.64 2.33 -45.49
N THR A 246 -26.37 2.60 -45.15
CA THR A 246 -25.26 1.65 -45.29
C THR A 246 -25.44 0.43 -44.40
N ALA A 247 -25.96 0.60 -43.18
CA ALA A 247 -26.24 -0.51 -42.27
C ALA A 247 -27.41 -1.37 -42.79
N LEU A 248 -28.45 -0.73 -43.34
CA LEU A 248 -29.59 -1.43 -43.96
C LEU A 248 -29.19 -2.22 -45.22
N LYS A 249 -28.26 -1.68 -46.02
CA LYS A 249 -27.78 -2.29 -47.26
C LYS A 249 -26.60 -3.25 -47.05
N TYR A 250 -26.07 -3.38 -45.84
CA TYR A 250 -24.86 -4.14 -45.57
C TYR A 250 -25.07 -5.64 -45.77
N LYS A 251 -24.28 -6.24 -46.67
CA LYS A 251 -24.22 -7.69 -46.88
C LYS A 251 -23.04 -8.24 -46.08
N ALA A 252 -23.31 -9.16 -45.15
CA ALA A 252 -22.27 -9.80 -44.35
C ALA A 252 -21.22 -10.50 -45.23
N SER A 253 -19.94 -10.28 -44.93
CA SER A 253 -18.80 -10.96 -45.57
C SER A 253 -18.88 -12.48 -45.40
N LYS A 254 -18.22 -13.23 -46.29
CA LYS A 254 -18.13 -14.70 -46.21
C LYS A 254 -17.65 -15.15 -44.82
N ARG A 255 -16.56 -14.56 -44.33
CA ARG A 255 -16.01 -14.83 -42.99
C ARG A 255 -17.02 -14.61 -41.86
N THR A 256 -17.80 -13.53 -41.90
CA THR A 256 -18.83 -13.28 -40.87
C THR A 256 -19.97 -14.29 -40.93
N LYS A 257 -20.31 -14.79 -42.13
CA LYS A 257 -21.26 -15.90 -42.28
C LYS A 257 -20.67 -17.20 -41.71
N ASP A 258 -19.41 -17.51 -42.02
CA ASP A 258 -18.72 -18.70 -41.51
C ASP A 258 -18.61 -18.68 -39.97
N LEU A 259 -18.29 -17.52 -39.37
CA LEU A 259 -18.23 -17.36 -37.92
C LEU A 259 -19.61 -17.41 -37.25
N SER A 260 -20.67 -17.05 -37.98
CA SER A 260 -22.05 -17.12 -37.47
C SER A 260 -22.61 -18.54 -37.52
N GLN A 261 -22.03 -19.43 -38.31
CA GLN A 261 -22.43 -20.83 -38.32
C GLN A 261 -21.96 -21.50 -37.01
N PRO A 262 -22.81 -22.28 -36.34
CA PRO A 262 -22.38 -23.04 -35.18
C PRO A 262 -21.28 -24.00 -35.62
N ASN A 263 -20.14 -23.98 -34.91
CA ASN A 263 -19.02 -24.87 -35.19
C ASN A 263 -19.48 -26.34 -35.07
N ALA A 264 -19.80 -26.99 -36.19
CA ALA A 264 -20.25 -28.39 -36.25
C ALA A 264 -19.25 -29.37 -35.61
N ILE A 265 -17.98 -28.96 -35.47
CA ILE A 265 -16.90 -29.70 -34.82
C ILE A 265 -17.18 -29.91 -33.31
N ARG A 266 -17.99 -29.05 -32.67
CA ARG A 266 -18.36 -29.25 -31.25
C ARG A 266 -19.38 -30.36 -31.04
N THR A 267 -20.13 -30.75 -32.08
CA THR A 267 -21.22 -31.72 -31.96
C THR A 267 -20.74 -33.16 -32.20
N THR A 268 -19.72 -33.36 -33.05
CA THR A 268 -19.16 -34.69 -33.33
C THR A 268 -18.07 -35.14 -32.35
N GLN A 269 -17.52 -34.23 -31.55
CA GLN A 269 -16.54 -34.52 -30.48
C GLN A 269 -17.19 -34.59 -29.09
N LEU A 270 -18.40 -35.14 -29.00
CA LEU A 270 -19.02 -35.53 -27.74
C LEU A 270 -18.55 -36.92 -27.26
N THR A 271 -17.35 -37.35 -27.67
CA THR A 271 -16.54 -38.24 -26.84
C THR A 271 -16.06 -37.42 -25.66
N SER A 272 -16.29 -37.93 -24.46
CA SER A 272 -16.00 -37.31 -23.16
C SER A 272 -14.71 -36.47 -23.16
N PRO A 273 -14.72 -35.24 -22.60
CA PRO A 273 -13.56 -34.34 -22.58
C PRO A 273 -12.36 -34.84 -21.75
N GLU A 274 -12.41 -36.07 -21.21
CA GLU A 274 -11.43 -36.59 -20.25
C GLU A 274 -10.40 -37.56 -20.81
N LEU A 275 -10.56 -38.10 -22.03
CA LEU A 275 -9.53 -39.00 -22.61
C LEU A 275 -9.28 -38.69 -24.08
N ARG A 276 -8.41 -37.71 -24.34
CA ARG A 276 -7.54 -37.85 -25.52
C ARG A 276 -6.61 -39.01 -25.24
N GLU A 277 -6.64 -40.05 -26.08
CA GLU A 277 -5.80 -41.25 -25.94
C GLU A 277 -4.31 -40.94 -25.76
N ASN A 278 -3.85 -39.78 -26.28
CA ASN A 278 -2.54 -39.23 -25.98
C ASN A 278 -2.60 -37.70 -25.79
N PRO A 279 -2.53 -37.19 -24.55
CA PRO A 279 -2.59 -35.74 -24.29
C PRO A 279 -1.36 -34.98 -24.83
N PHE A 280 -0.27 -35.69 -25.14
CA PHE A 280 0.96 -35.12 -25.68
C PHE A 280 1.09 -35.27 -27.21
N ALA A 281 0.12 -35.88 -27.88
CA ALA A 281 0.15 -36.00 -29.34
C ALA A 281 -0.13 -34.64 -29.99
N ILE A 282 0.87 -34.13 -30.71
CA ILE A 282 0.76 -32.92 -31.52
C ILE A 282 -0.04 -33.27 -32.78
N SER A 283 -1.04 -32.46 -33.16
CA SER A 283 -1.82 -32.73 -34.35
C SER A 283 -0.93 -32.64 -35.62
N PRO A 284 -1.15 -33.47 -36.65
CA PRO A 284 -0.33 -33.45 -37.86
C PRO A 284 -0.40 -32.10 -38.60
N ASN A 285 -1.50 -31.36 -38.43
CA ASN A 285 -1.65 -30.01 -38.97
C ASN A 285 -0.83 -28.97 -38.20
N ALA A 286 -0.64 -29.14 -36.89
CA ALA A 286 0.23 -28.26 -36.10
C ALA A 286 1.70 -28.43 -36.49
N LEU A 287 2.14 -29.65 -36.82
CA LEU A 287 3.51 -29.91 -37.33
C LEU A 287 3.76 -29.28 -38.70
N LYS A 288 2.72 -29.14 -39.53
CA LYS A 288 2.79 -28.54 -40.87
C LYS A 288 2.49 -27.05 -40.89
N ALA A 289 2.14 -26.44 -39.75
CA ALA A 289 1.73 -25.06 -39.69
C ALA A 289 2.91 -24.12 -39.95
N LYS A 290 2.84 -23.34 -41.02
CA LYS A 290 3.77 -22.24 -41.30
C LYS A 290 3.25 -20.94 -40.67
N ALA A 291 4.16 -20.12 -40.16
CA ALA A 291 3.83 -18.80 -39.65
C ALA A 291 3.13 -17.96 -40.74
N SER A 292 2.07 -17.24 -40.38
CA SER A 292 1.41 -16.29 -41.28
C SER A 292 2.37 -15.18 -41.71
N LYS A 293 2.14 -14.57 -42.88
CA LYS A 293 2.92 -13.41 -43.35
C LYS A 293 3.01 -12.30 -42.30
N ARG A 294 1.88 -11.96 -41.66
CA ARG A 294 1.81 -10.98 -40.57
C ARG A 294 2.68 -11.35 -39.36
N THR A 295 2.73 -12.62 -38.98
CA THR A 295 3.59 -13.05 -37.86
C THR A 295 5.07 -12.99 -38.21
N ILE A 296 5.42 -13.16 -39.49
CA ILE A 296 6.78 -12.97 -39.98
C ILE A 296 7.14 -11.48 -39.93
N GLU A 297 6.28 -10.60 -40.46
CA GLU A 297 6.44 -9.13 -40.39
C GLU A 297 6.58 -8.61 -38.96
N LEU A 298 5.83 -9.17 -38.00
CA LEU A 298 5.92 -8.77 -36.59
C LEU A 298 7.17 -9.33 -35.89
N ALA A 299 7.76 -10.40 -36.41
CA ALA A 299 8.99 -10.97 -35.90
C ALA A 299 10.23 -10.23 -36.43
N GLU A 300 10.11 -9.53 -37.56
CA GLU A 300 11.15 -8.65 -38.06
C GLU A 300 11.38 -7.49 -37.08
N PRO A 301 12.64 -7.26 -36.64
CA PRO A 301 12.96 -6.21 -35.69
C PRO A 301 12.68 -4.85 -36.31
N LYS A 302 11.76 -4.10 -35.71
CA LYS A 302 11.43 -2.76 -36.16
C LYS A 302 12.53 -1.79 -35.75
N GLU A 303 13.26 -1.26 -36.72
CA GLU A 303 14.20 -0.16 -36.49
C GLU A 303 13.40 1.10 -36.07
N TYR A 304 13.66 1.59 -34.87
CA TYR A 304 13.02 2.80 -34.35
C TYR A 304 14.03 3.93 -34.38
N GLU A 305 13.85 4.87 -35.31
CA GLU A 305 14.56 6.14 -35.26
C GLU A 305 14.10 6.92 -34.02
N ASN A 306 15.02 7.17 -33.09
CA ASN A 306 14.75 7.93 -31.87
C ASN A 306 14.60 9.42 -32.19
N LYS A 307 13.47 9.81 -32.81
CA LYS A 307 13.09 11.21 -33.07
C LYS A 307 12.87 12.03 -31.77
N HIS A 308 12.90 11.37 -30.61
CA HIS A 308 12.77 12.00 -29.31
C HIS A 308 14.06 12.64 -28.77
N ILE A 309 15.22 12.25 -29.29
CA ILE A 309 16.47 12.90 -28.95
C ILE A 309 16.64 14.05 -29.93
N ARG A 310 16.59 15.29 -29.44
CA ARG A 310 16.98 16.45 -30.25
C ARG A 310 18.48 16.36 -30.51
N ASP A 311 18.90 16.55 -31.76
CA ASP A 311 20.32 16.56 -32.13
C ASP A 311 21.12 17.60 -31.33
N ASN A 312 20.48 18.71 -30.95
CA ASN A 312 21.05 19.71 -30.06
C ASN A 312 20.21 19.87 -28.77
N PRO A 313 20.71 19.43 -27.61
CA PRO A 313 19.98 19.52 -26.34
C PRO A 313 19.79 20.96 -25.86
N PHE A 314 20.56 21.91 -26.37
CA PHE A 314 20.50 23.33 -25.98
C PHE A 314 19.70 24.21 -26.94
N ALA A 315 19.20 23.65 -28.05
CA ALA A 315 18.38 24.40 -28.99
C ALA A 315 17.00 24.72 -28.36
N ILE A 316 16.78 26.01 -28.09
CA ILE A 316 15.50 26.56 -27.65
C ILE A 316 14.57 26.62 -28.85
N SER A 317 13.31 26.23 -28.69
CA SER A 317 12.35 26.29 -29.80
C SER A 317 12.07 27.76 -30.19
N PRO A 318 11.90 28.08 -31.48
CA PRO A 318 11.60 29.45 -31.92
C PRO A 318 10.30 29.99 -31.33
N ALA A 319 9.34 29.10 -31.02
CA ALA A 319 8.12 29.45 -30.32
C ALA A 319 8.37 29.93 -28.88
N ALA A 320 9.33 29.32 -28.17
CA ALA A 320 9.69 29.75 -26.82
C ALA A 320 10.38 31.12 -26.83
N LEU A 321 11.19 31.43 -27.84
CA LEU A 321 11.80 32.77 -28.00
C LEU A 321 10.75 33.86 -28.30
N LYS A 322 9.66 33.51 -29.00
CA LYS A 322 8.57 34.45 -29.33
C LYS A 322 7.53 34.60 -28.20
N ALA A 323 7.53 33.71 -27.20
CA ALA A 323 6.52 33.69 -26.16
C ALA A 323 6.73 34.84 -25.16
N LYS A 324 5.71 35.71 -25.02
CA LYS A 324 5.69 36.75 -23.98
C LYS A 324 5.07 36.20 -22.68
N PRO A 325 5.61 36.57 -21.50
CA PRO A 325 5.04 36.13 -20.22
C PRO A 325 3.63 36.72 -19.99
N LYS A 326 2.77 35.98 -19.28
CA LYS A 326 1.43 36.43 -18.89
C LYS A 326 1.54 37.58 -17.85
N PRO A 327 0.58 38.51 -17.79
CA PRO A 327 0.62 39.66 -16.88
C PRO A 327 0.78 39.25 -15.42
N ARG A 328 0.05 38.23 -14.97
CA ARG A 328 0.18 37.68 -13.61
C ARG A 328 1.60 37.17 -13.29
N THR A 329 2.30 36.60 -14.26
CA THR A 329 3.68 36.12 -14.04
C THR A 329 4.64 37.30 -13.86
N ILE A 330 4.39 38.41 -14.57
CA ILE A 330 5.13 39.66 -14.42
C ILE A 330 4.87 40.26 -13.02
N GLU A 331 3.62 40.24 -12.55
CA GLU A 331 3.26 40.70 -11.20
C GLU A 331 3.94 39.88 -10.10
N LEU A 332 3.92 38.55 -10.21
CA LEU A 332 4.55 37.64 -9.24
C LEU A 332 6.08 37.73 -9.25
N ALA A 333 6.68 38.10 -10.38
CA ALA A 333 8.12 38.27 -10.50
C ALA A 333 8.62 39.56 -9.82
N LYS A 334 7.73 40.49 -9.47
CA LYS A 334 8.13 41.66 -8.67
C LYS A 334 8.46 41.20 -7.25
N PRO A 335 9.61 41.60 -6.69
CA PRO A 335 9.93 41.28 -5.30
C PRO A 335 8.88 41.90 -4.38
N LYS A 336 8.50 41.17 -3.32
CA LYS A 336 7.64 41.72 -2.28
C LYS A 336 8.40 42.86 -1.60
N LYS A 337 7.82 44.06 -1.63
CA LYS A 337 8.29 45.21 -0.85
C LYS A 337 8.11 44.98 0.64
#